data_AF-A0A9E5UGD8-F1
#
_entry.id   AF-A0A9E5UGD8-F1
#
_cell.length_a   1.000
_cell.length_b   1.000
_cell.length_c   1.000
_cell.angle_alpha   90.00
_cell.angle_beta   90.00
_cell.angle_gamma   90.00
#
_symmetry.space_group_name_H-M   'P 1'
#
loop_
_entity.id
_entity.type
_entity.pdbx_description
1 polymer ?
#
loop_
_entity_poly.entity_id
_entity_poly.type
_entity_poly.pdbx_seq_one_letter_code
_entity_poly.pdbx_strand_id
1 'polypeptide(L)' 'ARKGKLVQHSGVSPKVKRKKCIACGECVEHCAQSAISIKNKKAVIDPKRCVGCGECILICDNKAIDVQWNADIPIFQ' A
#
# COMPACT_ATOMS: atom_id res chain seq x y z
N ALA A 1 9.08 -26.35 3.84
CA ALA A 1 7.70 -25.82 3.98
C ALA A 1 7.67 -24.35 3.57
N ARG A 2 6.68 -23.91 2.78
CA ARG A 2 6.53 -22.53 2.25
C ARG A 2 6.29 -21.43 3.32
N LYS A 3 6.61 -21.70 4.59
CA LYS A 3 6.38 -20.81 5.74
C LYS A 3 7.37 -19.64 5.83
N GLY A 4 8.56 -19.75 5.23
CA GLY A 4 9.62 -18.75 5.39
C GLY A 4 9.45 -17.45 4.60
N LYS A 5 8.62 -17.44 3.54
CA LYS A 5 8.53 -16.29 2.62
C LYS A 5 7.48 -15.24 3.02
N LEU A 6 6.58 -15.58 3.93
CA LEU A 6 5.46 -14.72 4.34
C LEU A 6 5.84 -13.66 5.41
N VAL A 7 7.03 -13.78 6.02
CA VAL A 7 7.42 -12.96 7.19
C VAL A 7 8.30 -11.75 6.83
N GLN A 8 8.86 -11.67 5.62
CA GLN A 8 9.86 -10.63 5.33
C GLN A 8 9.31 -9.23 4.97
N HIS A 9 8.00 -9.00 4.96
CA HIS A 9 7.42 -7.67 4.65
C HIS A 9 6.20 -7.29 5.51
N SER A 10 5.98 -7.95 6.65
CA SER A 10 4.71 -7.91 7.41
C SER A 10 4.32 -6.54 8.00
N GLY A 11 5.20 -5.53 7.98
CA GLY A 11 4.95 -4.23 8.63
C GLY A 11 4.72 -3.04 7.69
N VAL A 12 4.98 -3.17 6.38
CA VAL A 12 5.02 -1.99 5.49
C VAL A 12 3.76 -1.90 4.65
N SER A 13 2.80 -1.09 5.10
CA SER A 13 1.64 -0.71 4.28
C SER A 13 2.03 0.36 3.26
N PRO A 14 1.58 0.26 1.99
CA PRO A 14 1.70 1.34 1.03
C PRO A 14 1.03 2.63 1.53
N LYS A 15 1.50 3.78 1.05
CA LYS A 15 1.01 5.11 1.42
C LYS A 15 0.71 5.95 0.19
N VAL A 16 -0.38 6.71 0.25
CA VAL A 16 -0.82 7.60 -0.83
C VAL A 16 -0.16 8.99 -0.71
N LYS A 17 0.61 9.39 -1.72
CA LYS A 17 1.12 10.75 -1.93
C LYS A 17 -0.02 11.63 -2.45
N ARG A 18 -0.74 12.31 -1.54
CA ARG A 18 -1.92 13.14 -1.86
C ARG A 18 -1.71 14.16 -2.98
N LYS A 19 -0.50 14.70 -3.14
CA LYS A 19 -0.16 15.66 -4.21
C LYS A 19 -0.24 15.05 -5.62
N LYS A 20 0.01 13.74 -5.76
CA LYS A 20 -0.01 13.03 -7.05
C LYS A 20 -1.30 12.28 -7.34
N CYS A 21 -2.06 11.93 -6.30
CA CYS A 21 -3.31 11.20 -6.47
C CYS A 21 -4.37 12.09 -7.13
N ILE A 22 -4.88 11.69 -8.29
CA ILE A 22 -5.97 12.38 -8.99
C ILE A 22 -7.36 11.78 -8.71
N ALA A 23 -7.44 10.78 -7.82
CA ALA A 23 -8.65 10.03 -7.50
C ALA A 23 -9.33 9.36 -8.71
N CYS A 24 -8.53 8.76 -9.61
CA CYS A 24 -9.05 8.00 -10.76
C CYS A 24 -9.84 6.74 -10.37
N GLY A 25 -9.51 6.09 -9.25
CA GLY A 25 -10.26 4.93 -8.75
C GLY A 25 -9.61 3.57 -9.04
N GLU A 26 -8.68 3.45 -9.99
CA GLU A 26 -7.99 2.19 -10.36
C GLU A 26 -7.52 1.35 -9.16
N CYS A 27 -6.83 1.98 -8.21
CA CYS A 27 -6.34 1.29 -7.00
C CYS A 27 -7.46 0.73 -6.10
N VAL A 28 -8.68 1.29 -6.16
CA VAL A 28 -9.85 0.78 -5.44
C VAL A 28 -10.35 -0.50 -6.10
N GLU A 29 -10.47 -0.49 -7.44
CA GLU A 29 -10.97 -1.63 -8.22
C GLU A 29 -10.05 -2.85 -8.13
N HIS A 30 -8.74 -2.62 -8.11
CA HIS A 30 -7.73 -3.68 -8.02
C HIS A 30 -7.45 -4.17 -6.60
N CYS A 31 -8.02 -3.54 -5.57
CA CYS A 31 -7.75 -3.95 -4.19
C CYS A 31 -8.61 -5.16 -3.79
N ALA A 32 -8.03 -6.37 -3.90
CA ALA A 32 -8.68 -7.62 -3.48
C ALA A 32 -9.14 -7.65 -2.00
N GLN A 33 -8.56 -6.80 -1.15
CA GLN A 33 -8.91 -6.71 0.27
C GLN A 33 -9.97 -5.63 0.57
N SER A 34 -10.44 -4.90 -0.45
CA SER A 34 -11.33 -3.74 -0.26
C SER A 34 -10.79 -2.77 0.80
N ALA A 35 -9.47 -2.58 0.82
CA ALA A 35 -8.76 -1.75 1.78
C ALA A 35 -8.60 -0.30 1.31
N ILE A 36 -8.95 0.03 0.07
CA ILE A 36 -8.76 1.36 -0.52
C ILE A 36 -10.12 1.99 -0.79
N SER A 37 -10.27 3.26 -0.46
CA SER A 37 -11.46 4.06 -0.73
C SER A 37 -11.08 5.48 -1.18
N ILE A 38 -11.97 6.18 -1.88
CA ILE A 38 -11.79 7.60 -2.20
C ILE A 38 -12.46 8.45 -1.13
N LYS A 39 -11.70 9.33 -0.47
CA LYS A 39 -12.20 10.33 0.48
C LYS A 39 -11.56 11.67 0.19
N ASN A 40 -12.34 12.74 0.18
CA ASN A 40 -11.87 14.11 -0.09
C ASN A 40 -11.02 14.19 -1.38
N LYS A 41 -11.52 13.57 -2.47
CA LYS A 41 -10.85 13.49 -3.78
C LYS A 41 -9.45 12.87 -3.73
N LYS A 42 -9.17 11.95 -2.79
CA LYS A 42 -7.91 11.23 -2.69
C LYS A 42 -8.15 9.78 -2.25
N ALA A 43 -7.30 8.87 -2.74
CA ALA A 43 -7.26 7.51 -2.23
C ALA A 43 -6.80 7.48 -0.76
N VAL A 44 -7.44 6.64 0.04
CA VAL A 44 -7.14 6.37 1.45
C VAL A 44 -7.08 4.87 1.64
N ILE A 45 -6.00 4.39 2.24
CA ILE A 45 -5.77 2.98 2.54
C ILE A 45 -6.13 2.74 4.01
N ASP A 46 -6.98 1.74 4.26
CA ASP A 46 -7.28 1.23 5.60
C ASP A 46 -6.17 0.24 6.01
N PRO A 47 -5.29 0.59 6.96
CA PRO A 47 -4.19 -0.27 7.38
C PRO A 47 -4.67 -1.54 8.09
N LYS A 48 -5.90 -1.59 8.60
CA LYS A 48 -6.44 -2.80 9.25
C LYS A 48 -6.84 -3.87 8.24
N ARG A 49 -7.12 -3.47 7.00
CA ARG A 49 -7.50 -4.36 5.89
C ARG A 49 -6.35 -4.58 4.90
N CYS A 50 -5.42 -3.64 4.82
CA CYS A 50 -4.30 -3.73 3.90
C CYS A 50 -3.32 -4.83 4.33
N VAL A 51 -3.16 -5.84 3.49
CA VAL A 51 -2.20 -6.95 3.72
C VAL A 51 -0.82 -6.69 3.09
N GLY A 52 -0.58 -5.49 2.57
CA GLY A 52 0.72 -5.11 1.99
C GLY A 52 1.05 -5.80 0.65
N CYS A 53 0.06 -6.25 -0.14
CA CYS A 53 0.33 -7.00 -1.38
C CYS A 53 1.01 -6.18 -2.50
N GLY A 54 0.94 -4.85 -2.45
CA GLY A 54 1.62 -3.96 -3.40
C GLY A 54 0.94 -3.74 -4.76
N GLU A 55 -0.17 -4.44 -5.05
CA GLU A 55 -0.90 -4.30 -6.34
C GLU A 55 -1.25 -2.84 -6.66
N CYS A 56 -1.69 -2.09 -5.66
CA CYS A 56 -2.06 -0.68 -5.80
C CYS A 56 -0.89 0.23 -6.19
N ILE A 57 0.36 -0.18 -5.93
CA ILE A 57 1.56 0.54 -6.36
C ILE A 57 1.77 0.33 -7.87
N LEU A 58 1.58 -0.90 -8.35
CA LEU A 58 1.79 -1.27 -9.75
C LEU A 58 0.77 -0.63 -10.68
N ILE A 59 -0.51 -0.61 -10.30
CA ILE A 59 -1.61 -0.08 -11.13
C ILE A 59 -1.71 1.45 -11.12
N CYS A 60 -1.00 2.13 -10.22
CA CYS A 60 -1.12 3.58 -10.11
C CYS A 60 -0.26 4.31 -11.14
N ASP A 61 -0.83 4.63 -12.30
CA ASP A 61 -0.15 5.39 -13.38
C ASP A 61 0.46 6.72 -12.92
N ASN A 62 -0.21 7.38 -11.97
CA ASN A 62 0.24 8.65 -11.40
C ASN A 62 1.39 8.49 -10.39
N LYS A 63 1.83 7.25 -10.11
CA LYS A 63 2.85 6.91 -9.12
C LYS A 63 2.58 7.58 -7.78
N ALA A 64 1.29 7.59 -7.41
CA ALA A 64 0.78 8.25 -6.22
C ALA A 64 0.75 7.33 -5.01
N ILE A 65 1.03 6.03 -5.17
CA ILE A 65 1.08 5.05 -4.09
C ILE A 65 2.48 4.45 -4.07
N ASP A 66 3.08 4.33 -2.89
CA ASP A 66 4.45 3.86 -2.72
C ASP A 66 4.63 3.24 -1.32
N VAL A 67 5.63 2.38 -1.16
CA VAL A 67 6.03 1.85 0.15
C VAL A 67 6.94 2.85 0.86
N GLN A 68 6.70 3.08 2.16
CA GLN A 68 7.66 3.82 2.98
C GLN A 68 8.69 2.84 3.54
N TRP A 69 9.86 2.78 2.90
CA TRP A 69 10.98 1.92 3.33
C TRP A 69 11.68 2.38 4.62
N ASN A 70 11.26 3.50 5.21
CA ASN A 70 11.85 4.07 6.43
C ASN A 70 11.29 3.43 7.71
N ALA A 71 10.86 2.17 7.67
CA ALA A 71 10.66 1.43 8.91
C ALA A 71 12.05 1.16 9.47
N ASP A 72 12.36 1.71 10.65
CA ASP A 72 13.62 1.50 11.34
C ASP A 72 13.96 0.01 11.31
N ILE A 73 14.99 -0.35 10.53
CA ILE A 73 15.55 -1.70 10.59
C ILE A 73 16.15 -1.76 11.99
N PRO A 74 15.64 -2.61 12.91
CA PRO A 74 16.35 -2.83 14.16
C PRO A 74 17.72 -3.34 13.75
N ILE A 75 18.76 -2.54 14.00
CA ILE A 75 20.14 -3.00 13.91
C ILE A 75 20.21 -4.09 14.98
N PHE A 76 20.14 -5.34 14.54
CA PHE A 76 20.42 -6.48 15.40
C PHE A 76 21.90 -6.38 15.78
N GLN A 77 22.15 -5.87 16.99
CA GLN A 77 23.46 -5.88 17.62
C GLN A 77 23.69 -7.25 18.28
#